data_AF-F5SX17-F1
#
_entry.id   AF-F5SX17-F1
#
_cell.length_a   1.000
_cell.length_b   1.000
_cell.length_c   1.000
_cell.angle_alpha   90.00
_cell.angle_beta   90.00
_cell.angle_gamma   90.00
#
_symmetry.space_group_name_H-M   'P 1'
#
loop_
_entity.id
_entity.type
_entity.pdbx_description
1 polymer ?
#
loop_
_entity_poly.entity_id
_entity_poly.type
_entity_poly.pdbx_seq_one_letter_code
_entity_poly.pdbx_strand_id
1 'polypeptide(L)' 'MFDELTVHKTVFLFPPWQEIYTNDAERKQDFKQAIRTYEHMVSVYSEYGYTLMDVPCVSVDERTHFILNTLAE' A
#
# COMPACT_ATOMS: atom_id res chain seq x y z
N MET A 1 29.88 -2.73 0.58
CA MET A 1 29.38 -1.63 -0.26
C MET A 1 28.03 -2.09 -0.76
N PHE A 2 26.95 -1.65 -0.12
CA PHE A 2 25.62 -1.93 -0.66
C PHE A 2 25.53 -1.15 -1.96
N ASP A 3 25.25 -1.83 -3.08
CA ASP A 3 24.85 -1.11 -4.30
C ASP A 3 23.75 -0.12 -3.93
N GLU A 4 23.85 1.11 -4.43
CA GLU A 4 22.78 2.09 -4.31
C GLU A 4 21.54 1.52 -4.99
N LEU A 5 20.65 0.92 -4.20
CA LEU A 5 19.35 0.45 -4.67
C LEU A 5 18.60 1.66 -5.22
N THR A 6 18.40 1.68 -6.53
CA THR A 6 17.54 2.68 -7.17
C THR A 6 16.11 2.38 -6.77
N VAL A 7 15.52 3.27 -5.97
CA VAL A 7 14.16 3.14 -5.45
C VAL A 7 13.20 3.88 -6.40
N HIS A 8 12.08 3.25 -6.74
CA HIS A 8 11.03 3.91 -7.51
C HIS A 8 10.32 4.99 -6.67
N LYS A 9 9.93 6.09 -7.30
CA LYS A 9 9.20 7.19 -6.65
C LYS A 9 7.72 6.87 -6.41
N THR A 10 7.16 5.92 -7.15
CA THR A 10 5.75 5.50 -7.00
C THR A 10 5.64 4.46 -5.90
N VAL A 11 4.76 4.70 -4.93
CA VAL A 11 4.45 3.78 -3.83
C VAL A 11 2.98 3.40 -3.91
N PHE A 12 2.72 2.11 -4.05
CA PHE A 12 1.37 1.58 -4.00
C PHE A 12 0.96 1.37 -2.55
N LEU A 13 -0.12 2.04 -2.12
CA LEU A 13 -0.70 1.86 -0.80
C LEU A 13 -1.97 1.02 -0.91
N PHE A 14 -2.15 0.10 0.03
CA PHE A 14 -3.35 -0.71 0.13
C PHE A 14 -4.21 -0.13 1.25
N PRO A 15 -5.29 0.59 0.93
CA PRO A 15 -6.14 1.21 1.93
C PRO A 15 -6.75 0.15 2.87
N PRO A 16 -7.02 0.49 4.15
CA PRO A 16 -7.71 -0.39 5.08
C PRO A 16 -9.07 -0.80 4.48
N TRP A 17 -9.29 -2.10 4.39
CA TRP A 17 -10.46 -2.64 3.72
C TRP A 17 -11.32 -3.47 4.68
N GLN A 18 -12.39 -2.87 5.20
CA GLN A 18 -13.19 -3.44 6.29
C GLN A 18 -13.94 -4.71 5.85
N GLU A 19 -14.40 -4.78 4.61
CA GLU A 19 -15.24 -5.85 4.07
C GLU A 19 -14.51 -7.19 4.01
N ILE A 20 -13.18 -7.17 3.85
CA ILE A 20 -12.34 -8.38 3.87
C ILE A 20 -11.46 -8.45 5.13
N TYR A 21 -11.67 -7.53 6.08
CA TYR A 21 -10.88 -7.49 7.29
C TYR A 21 -11.33 -8.62 8.21
N THR A 22 -10.43 -9.59 8.38
CA THR A 22 -10.54 -10.64 9.38
C THR A 22 -9.22 -10.75 10.12
N ASN A 23 -9.29 -11.08 11.41
CA ASN A 23 -8.10 -11.51 12.14
C ASN A 23 -7.84 -12.97 11.80
N ASP A 24 -6.60 -13.28 11.48
CA ASP A 24 -6.10 -14.65 11.31
C ASP A 24 -4.79 -14.79 12.09
N ALA A 25 -4.10 -15.92 11.92
CA ALA A 25 -2.83 -16.17 12.62
C ALA A 25 -1.73 -15.15 12.27
N GLU A 26 -1.82 -14.52 11.10
CA GLU A 26 -0.83 -13.56 10.58
C GLU A 26 -1.21 -12.11 10.98
N ARG A 27 -2.50 -11.76 10.95
CA ARG A 27 -2.98 -10.41 11.25
C ARG A 27 -3.32 -10.22 12.74
N LYS A 28 -2.34 -9.67 13.47
CA LYS A 28 -2.44 -9.40 14.92
C LYS A 28 -2.97 -8.01 15.29
N GLN A 29 -2.92 -7.05 14.36
CA GLN A 29 -3.35 -5.66 14.58
C GLN A 29 -4.85 -5.53 14.38
N ASP A 30 -5.55 -4.78 15.22
CA ASP A 30 -6.98 -4.45 15.04
C ASP A 30 -7.22 -3.47 13.86
N PHE A 31 -8.47 -3.34 13.42
CA PHE A 31 -8.80 -2.51 12.25
C PHE A 31 -8.50 -1.02 12.47
N LYS A 32 -8.63 -0.52 13.71
CA LYS A 32 -8.29 0.87 14.03
C LYS A 32 -6.78 1.09 13.92
N GLN A 33 -5.99 0.11 14.30
CA GLN A 33 -4.54 0.14 14.13
C GLN A 33 -4.17 0.12 12.64
N ALA A 34 -4.87 -0.66 11.81
CA ALA A 34 -4.66 -0.66 10.36
C ALA A 34 -4.93 0.71 9.73
N ILE A 35 -6.02 1.39 10.14
CA ILE A 35 -6.34 2.77 9.71
C ILE A 35 -5.22 3.74 10.09
N ARG A 36 -4.80 3.73 11.37
CA ARG A 36 -3.74 4.61 11.85
C ARG A 36 -2.43 4.37 11.09
N THR A 37 -2.07 3.11 10.87
CA THR A 37 -0.87 2.76 10.10
C THR A 37 -0.94 3.30 8.68
N TYR A 38 -2.08 3.16 8.00
CA TYR A 38 -2.28 3.72 6.67
C TYR A 38 -2.13 5.25 6.65
N GLU A 39 -2.80 5.96 7.57
CA GLU A 39 -2.71 7.43 7.68
C GLU A 39 -1.26 7.90 7.92
N HIS A 40 -0.53 7.19 8.78
CA HIS A 40 0.90 7.45 9.01
C HIS A 40 1.75 7.21 7.76
N MET A 41 1.51 6.12 7.01
CA MET A 41 2.24 5.85 5.77
C MET A 41 1.97 6.92 4.72
N VAL A 42 0.71 7.36 4.56
CA VAL A 42 0.35 8.46 3.66
C VAL A 42 1.10 9.74 4.03
N SER A 43 1.08 10.15 5.30
CA SER A 43 1.78 11.36 5.77
C SER A 43 3.27 11.26 5.50
N VAL A 44 3.91 10.19 5.98
CA VAL A 44 5.36 10.00 5.90
C VAL A 44 5.81 9.96 4.45
N TYR A 45 5.25 9.08 3.61
CA TYR A 45 5.74 8.99 2.23
C TYR A 45 5.44 10.24 1.41
N SER A 46 4.36 10.96 1.69
CA SER A 46 4.10 12.27 1.06
C SER A 46 5.17 13.30 1.46
N GLU A 47 5.54 13.37 2.74
CA GLU A 47 6.59 14.27 3.25
C GLU A 47 7.97 13.98 2.61
N TYR A 48 8.26 12.71 2.31
CA TYR A 48 9.47 12.30 1.60
C TYR A 48 9.38 12.47 0.07
N GLY A 49 8.27 13.00 -0.46
CA GLY A 49 8.10 13.33 -1.88
C GLY A 49 7.83 12.13 -2.80
N TYR A 50 7.33 11.02 -2.26
CA TYR A 50 6.87 9.89 -3.06
C TYR A 50 5.52 10.19 -3.73
N THR A 51 5.28 9.59 -4.89
CA THR A 51 3.98 9.58 -5.55
C THR A 51 3.18 8.39 -5.03
N LEU A 52 2.16 8.67 -4.24
CA LEU A 52 1.33 7.63 -3.63
C LEU A 52 0.18 7.25 -4.56
N MET A 53 -0.05 5.95 -4.71
CA MET A 53 -1.16 5.43 -5.49
C MET A 53 -1.94 4.41 -4.67
N ASP A 54 -3.19 4.74 -4.41
CA ASP A 54 -4.10 3.84 -3.70
C ASP A 54 -4.52 2.71 -4.64
N VAL A 55 -4.21 1.48 -4.23
CA VAL A 55 -4.67 0.28 -4.92
C VAL A 55 -6.15 0.09 -4.58
N PRO A 56 -7.04 -0.04 -5.58
CA PRO A 56 -8.47 -0.13 -5.33
C PRO A 56 -8.86 -1.38 -4.52
N CYS A 57 -9.89 -1.24 -3.69
CA CYS A 57 -10.51 -2.34 -2.93
C CYS A 57 -11.38 -3.22 -3.85
N VAL A 58 -10.74 -3.93 -4.77
CA VAL A 58 -11.33 -4.82 -5.78
C VAL A 58 -10.72 -6.21 -5.67
N SER A 59 -11.05 -7.14 -6.57
CA SER A 59 -10.50 -8.51 -6.54
C SER A 59 -8.96 -8.53 -6.65
N VAL A 60 -8.33 -9.63 -6.24
CA VAL A 60 -6.86 -9.80 -6.33
C VAL A 60 -6.37 -9.62 -7.77
N ASP A 61 -7.10 -10.19 -8.73
CA ASP A 61 -6.77 -10.10 -10.15
C ASP A 61 -6.82 -8.64 -10.63
N GLU A 62 -7.88 -7.91 -10.29
CA GLU A 62 -8.01 -6.50 -10.66
C GLU A 62 -6.93 -5.61 -10.02
N ARG A 63 -6.56 -5.86 -8.75
CA ARG A 63 -5.44 -5.15 -8.09
C ARG A 63 -4.12 -5.40 -8.79
N THR A 64 -3.89 -6.65 -9.22
CA THR A 64 -2.68 -7.02 -9.98
C THR A 64 -2.62 -6.30 -11.31
N HIS A 65 -3.73 -6.27 -12.06
CA HIS A 65 -3.83 -5.53 -13.31
C HIS A 65 -3.61 -4.03 -13.12
N PHE A 66 -4.20 -3.44 -12.08
CA PHE A 66 -3.99 -2.02 -11.74
C PHE A 66 -2.51 -1.70 -11.54
N ILE A 67 -1.81 -2.50 -10.71
CA ILE A 67 -0.38 -2.29 -10.41
C ILE A 67 0.47 -2.46 -11.67
N LEU A 68 0.27 -3.55 -12.42
CA LEU A 68 1.06 -3.83 -13.62
C LEU A 68 0.86 -2.77 -14.71
N ASN A 69 -0.37 -2.32 -14.92
CA ASN A 69 -0.67 -1.27 -15.90
C ASN A 69 -0.03 0.07 -15.49
N THR A 70 -0.04 0.40 -14.21
CA THR A 70 0.60 1.63 -13.69
C THR A 70 2.12 1.61 -13.87
N LEU A 71 2.75 0.44 -13.81
CA LEU A 71 4.20 0.28 -13.98
C LEU A 71 4.65 0.28 -15.46
N ALA A 72 3.72 0.09 -16.40
CA ALA A 72 4.00 0.05 -17.83
C ALA A 72 3.96 1.43 -18.50
N GLU A 73 3.58 2.47 -17.75
CA GLU A 73 3.62 3.90 -18.14
C GLU A 73 4.98 4.54 -17.83
#